data_AF-A0A1M4MK80-F1
#
_entry.id   AF-A0A1M4MK80-F1
#
_cell.length_a   1.000
_cell.length_b   1.000
_cell.length_c   1.000
_cell.angle_alpha   90.00
_cell.angle_beta   90.00
_cell.angle_gamma   90.00
#
_symmetry.space_group_name_H-M   'P 1'
#
loop_
_entity.id
_entity.type
_entity.pdbx_description
1 polymer ?
#
loop_
_entity_poly.entity_id
_entity_poly.type
_entity_poly.pdbx_seq_one_letter_code
_entity_poly.pdbx_strand_id
1 'polypeptide(L)'
;MSEITGVTFPVPKQYMKRFFAEGKTVFIKPATVFKELRSGMKLVFYQSHEDTGYAGEATIKRIVINEDPLAFFETFGDAIFLTREEAKAYVKNQERWQGARVRKEVPRKRPWMALELEDVRKYDSVKKPERFVPVGGRYLRE
;
A
#
# COMPACT_ATOMS: atom_id res chain seq x y z
N MET A 1 0.23 -10.15 -24.00
CA MET A 1 -0.11 -9.89 -22.58
C MET A 1 -0.21 -8.40 -22.41
N SER A 2 -1.24 -7.91 -21.74
CA SER A 2 -1.40 -6.47 -21.47
C SER A 2 -0.28 -5.96 -20.55
N GLU A 3 0.22 -4.77 -20.86
CA GLU A 3 1.30 -4.11 -20.13
C GLU A 3 0.86 -3.76 -18.71
N ILE A 4 1.78 -3.87 -17.73
CA ILE A 4 1.48 -3.47 -16.36
C ILE A 4 1.75 -1.98 -16.23
N THR A 5 0.69 -1.20 -16.07
CA THR A 5 0.77 0.27 -16.00
C THR A 5 0.79 0.79 -14.56
N GLY A 6 0.47 -0.08 -13.59
CA GLY A 6 0.46 0.29 -12.20
C GLY A 6 -0.07 -0.78 -11.26
N VAL A 7 -0.46 -0.34 -10.08
CA VAL A 7 -0.93 -1.21 -9.01
C VAL A 7 -1.99 -0.52 -8.18
N THR A 8 -2.83 -1.32 -7.55
CA THR A 8 -3.80 -0.84 -6.59
C THR A 8 -3.75 -1.65 -5.31
N PHE A 9 -3.87 -0.95 -4.18
CA PHE A 9 -3.93 -1.54 -2.85
C PHE A 9 -5.12 -1.01 -2.08
N PRO A 10 -5.77 -1.86 -1.27
CA PRO A 10 -6.80 -1.39 -0.36
C PRO A 10 -6.19 -0.56 0.76
N VAL A 11 -6.73 0.64 0.92
CA VAL A 11 -6.43 1.57 2.00
C VAL A 11 -7.76 1.91 2.69
N PRO A 12 -7.87 1.67 4.00
CA PRO A 12 -9.05 2.07 4.76
C PRO A 12 -9.35 3.57 4.59
N LYS A 13 -10.62 3.93 4.38
CA LYS A 13 -11.08 5.32 4.14
C LYS A 13 -10.49 6.34 5.12
N GLN A 14 -10.41 5.99 6.40
CA GLN A 14 -9.85 6.87 7.45
C GLN A 14 -8.40 7.33 7.19
N TYR A 15 -7.62 6.55 6.42
CA TYR A 15 -6.24 6.87 6.06
C TYR A 15 -6.12 7.61 4.72
N MET A 16 -7.18 7.67 3.91
CA MET A 16 -7.13 8.35 2.59
C MET A 16 -6.87 9.85 2.72
N LYS A 17 -7.41 10.49 3.76
CA LYS A 17 -7.17 11.91 4.05
C LYS A 17 -5.68 12.25 4.20
N ARG A 18 -4.87 11.27 4.60
CA ARG A 18 -3.44 11.46 4.80
C ARG A 18 -2.73 11.78 3.49
N PHE A 19 -3.13 11.11 2.41
CA PHE A 19 -2.62 11.41 1.07
C PHE A 19 -3.23 12.69 0.49
N PHE A 20 -4.56 12.82 0.56
CA PHE A 20 -5.27 13.85 -0.20
C PHE A 20 -5.40 15.22 0.49
N ALA A 21 -5.20 15.29 1.81
CA ALA A 21 -5.36 16.53 2.58
C ALA A 21 -4.13 16.83 3.45
N GLU A 22 -3.51 15.81 4.06
CA GLU A 22 -2.37 16.00 4.96
C GLU A 22 -1.01 15.94 4.22
N GLY A 23 -1.02 15.67 2.91
CA GLY A 23 0.18 15.71 2.07
C GLY A 23 1.19 14.58 2.31
N LYS A 24 0.78 13.45 2.90
CA LYS A 24 1.63 12.27 3.05
C LYS A 24 1.92 11.67 1.68
N THR A 25 3.19 11.41 1.39
CA THR A 25 3.65 10.95 0.08
C THR A 25 4.26 9.56 0.09
N VAL A 26 4.30 8.87 1.23
CA VAL A 26 4.90 7.53 1.32
C VAL A 26 3.89 6.50 1.78
N PHE A 27 3.63 5.53 0.90
CA PHE A 27 2.78 4.38 1.18
C PHE A 27 3.62 3.17 1.61
N ILE A 28 3.32 2.59 2.76
CA ILE A 28 4.02 1.39 3.27
C ILE A 28 3.08 0.20 3.46
N LYS A 29 3.55 -1.01 3.14
CA LYS A 29 2.83 -2.25 3.46
C LYS A 29 3.72 -3.50 3.33
N PRO A 30 3.28 -4.69 3.76
CA PRO A 30 3.92 -5.94 3.38
C PRO A 30 4.01 -6.11 1.85
N ALA A 31 5.18 -6.47 1.35
CA ALA A 31 5.48 -6.58 -0.06
C ALA A 31 4.80 -7.83 -0.65
N THR A 32 3.71 -7.62 -1.39
CA THR A 32 2.92 -8.68 -2.04
C THR A 32 3.01 -8.59 -3.56
N VAL A 33 2.38 -7.58 -4.15
CA VAL A 33 2.32 -7.34 -5.60
C VAL A 33 3.29 -6.20 -5.92
N PHE A 34 4.57 -6.53 -6.04
CA PHE A 34 5.64 -5.52 -6.17
C PHE A 34 6.72 -5.82 -7.22
N LYS A 35 6.87 -7.08 -7.66
CA LYS A 35 8.00 -7.51 -8.51
C LYS A 35 8.07 -6.79 -9.86
N GLU A 36 6.91 -6.43 -10.41
CA GLU A 36 6.80 -5.74 -11.69
C GLU A 36 6.74 -4.22 -11.54
N LEU A 37 6.71 -3.70 -10.30
CA LEU A 37 6.65 -2.25 -10.08
C LEU A 37 7.97 -1.60 -10.48
N ARG A 38 7.85 -0.45 -11.15
CA ARG A 38 8.94 0.43 -11.53
C ARG A 38 8.56 1.86 -11.20
N SER A 39 9.57 2.72 -11.07
CA SER A 39 9.36 4.16 -11.01
C SER A 39 8.65 4.63 -12.29
N GLY A 40 7.78 5.63 -12.16
CA GLY A 40 6.90 6.13 -13.23
C GLY A 40 5.56 5.39 -13.36
N MET A 41 5.40 4.21 -12.76
CA MET A 41 4.12 3.50 -12.74
C MET A 41 3.11 4.13 -11.78
N LYS A 42 1.82 3.85 -11.95
CA LYS A 42 0.77 4.40 -11.09
C LYS A 42 0.50 3.56 -9.85
N LEU A 43 0.27 4.22 -8.72
CA LEU A 43 -0.48 3.67 -7.59
C LEU A 43 -1.90 4.24 -7.61
N VAL A 44 -2.92 3.40 -7.81
CA VAL A 44 -4.32 3.81 -7.70
C VAL A 44 -4.83 3.44 -6.30
N PHE A 45 -5.26 4.46 -5.55
CA PHE A 45 -5.78 4.32 -4.20
C PHE A 45 -7.17 3.69 -4.23
N TYR A 46 -7.27 2.43 -3.81
CA TYR A 46 -8.56 1.76 -3.61
C TYR A 46 -9.02 1.93 -2.16
N GLN A 47 -10.13 2.62 -1.98
CA GLN A 47 -10.76 2.82 -0.69
C GLN A 47 -11.49 1.56 -0.23
N SER A 48 -11.18 1.10 0.97
CA SER A 48 -11.81 -0.08 1.59
C SER A 48 -12.70 0.30 2.79
N HIS A 49 -13.52 -0.67 3.21
CA HIS A 49 -14.51 -0.63 4.30
C HIS A 49 -15.77 0.20 3.98
N GLU A 50 -15.60 1.46 3.58
CA GLU A 50 -16.71 2.39 3.31
C GLU A 50 -16.52 3.04 1.94
N ASP A 51 -17.63 3.30 1.23
CA ASP A 51 -17.66 3.91 -0.09
C ASP A 51 -16.57 3.31 -1.00
N THR A 52 -16.65 1.99 -1.21
CA THR A 52 -15.56 1.22 -1.80
C THR A 52 -15.35 1.56 -3.27
N GLY A 53 -14.09 1.84 -3.63
CA GLY A 53 -13.71 2.13 -5.01
C GLY A 53 -12.42 2.92 -5.12
N TYR A 54 -12.03 3.23 -6.36
CA TYR A 54 -10.86 4.05 -6.64
C TYR A 54 -11.15 5.51 -6.30
N ALA A 55 -10.37 6.06 -5.37
CA ALA A 55 -10.55 7.40 -4.83
C ALA A 55 -9.51 8.41 -5.36
N GLY A 56 -8.45 7.93 -6.01
CA GLY A 56 -7.39 8.76 -6.56
C GLY A 56 -6.24 7.93 -7.09
N GLU A 57 -5.19 8.61 -7.53
CA GLU A 57 -3.94 8.00 -8.00
C GLU A 57 -2.72 8.83 -7.64
N ALA A 58 -1.55 8.23 -7.77
CA ALA A 58 -0.25 8.88 -7.67
C ALA A 58 0.75 8.17 -8.57
N THR A 59 1.85 8.85 -8.89
CA THR A 59 2.99 8.26 -9.62
C THR A 59 3.98 7.71 -8.61
N ILE A 60 4.47 6.49 -8.84
CA ILE A 60 5.50 5.87 -8.02
C ILE A 60 6.84 6.50 -8.41
N LYS A 61 7.43 7.27 -7.51
CA LYS A 61 8.74 7.88 -7.70
C LYS A 61 9.87 6.92 -7.37
N ARG A 62 9.76 6.23 -6.22
CA ARG A 62 10.78 5.31 -5.71
C ARG A 62 10.14 4.15 -4.96
N ILE A 63 10.79 2.99 -5.04
CA ILE A 63 10.38 1.76 -4.36
C ILE A 63 11.53 1.34 -3.44
N VAL A 64 11.24 1.12 -2.16
CA VAL A 64 12.22 0.61 -1.18
C VAL A 64 11.67 -0.65 -0.55
N ILE A 65 12.47 -1.71 -0.52
CA ILE A 65 12.14 -2.98 0.14
C ILE A 65 13.01 -3.11 1.39
N ASN A 66 12.39 -3.44 2.52
CA ASN A 66 13.10 -3.68 3.78
C ASN A 66 12.36 -4.74 4.60
N GLU A 67 13.09 -5.56 5.36
CA GLU A 67 12.49 -6.53 6.26
C GLU A 67 11.83 -5.87 7.48
N ASP A 68 12.38 -4.74 7.93
CA ASP A 68 11.83 -3.96 9.04
C ASP A 68 11.01 -2.76 8.51
N PRO A 69 9.67 -2.73 8.74
CA PRO A 69 8.87 -1.57 8.38
C PRO A 69 9.21 -0.31 9.18
N LEU A 70 9.80 -0.44 10.37
CA LEU A 70 10.16 0.71 11.20
C LEU A 70 11.36 1.48 10.64
N ALA A 71 12.23 0.79 9.89
CA ALA A 71 13.36 1.42 9.21
C ALA A 71 12.92 2.46 8.17
N PHE A 72 11.71 2.34 7.62
CA PHE A 72 11.19 3.37 6.70
C PHE A 72 11.02 4.73 7.37
N PHE A 73 10.69 4.77 8.66
CA PHE A 73 10.53 6.03 9.40
C PHE A 73 11.84 6.78 9.57
N GLU A 74 12.98 6.09 9.52
CA GLU A 74 14.31 6.73 9.54
C GLU A 74 14.61 7.42 8.20
N THR A 75 14.10 6.87 7.10
CA THR A 75 14.33 7.40 5.75
C THR A 75 13.31 8.45 5.34
N PHE A 76 12.03 8.20 5.64
CA PHE A 76 10.90 8.99 5.14
C PHE A 76 10.21 9.81 6.23
N GLY A 77 10.52 9.56 7.51
CA GLY A 77 10.00 10.33 8.64
C GLY A 77 8.48 10.46 8.60
N ASP A 78 8.02 11.71 8.68
CA ASP A 78 6.61 12.06 8.71
C ASP A 78 5.93 11.97 7.34
N ALA A 79 6.64 11.72 6.24
CA ALA A 79 6.01 11.56 4.92
C ALA A 79 5.17 10.26 4.81
N ILE A 80 5.38 9.32 5.72
CA ILE A 80 4.68 8.03 5.77
C ILE A 80 3.22 8.24 6.16
N PHE A 81 2.32 7.59 5.43
CA PHE A 81 0.89 7.68 5.69
C PHE A 81 0.43 6.97 6.96
N LEU A 82 1.25 6.12 7.58
CA LEU A 82 1.01 5.54 8.90
C LEU A 82 1.93 6.21 9.91
N THR A 83 1.44 6.39 11.13
CA THR A 83 2.31 6.70 12.27
C THR A 83 3.15 5.48 12.63
N ARG A 84 4.23 5.71 13.37
CA ARG A 84 5.11 4.62 13.84
C ARG A 84 4.35 3.65 14.73
N GLU A 85 3.43 4.16 15.54
CA GLU A 85 2.60 3.39 16.47
C GLU A 85 1.59 2.52 15.71
N GLU A 86 0.93 3.06 14.68
CA GLU A 86 0.02 2.30 13.82
C GLU A 86 0.76 1.20 13.04
N ALA A 87 1.96 1.50 12.52
CA ALA A 87 2.80 0.50 11.86
C ALA A 87 3.21 -0.62 12.82
N LYS A 88 3.65 -0.30 14.05
CA LYS A 88 3.95 -1.28 15.11
C LYS A 88 2.73 -2.13 15.46
N ALA A 89 1.57 -1.50 15.65
CA ALA A 89 0.33 -2.18 15.97
C ALA A 89 -0.07 -3.15 14.86
N TYR A 90 0.09 -2.75 13.59
CA TYR A 90 -0.19 -3.59 12.43
C TYR A 90 0.72 -4.83 12.39
N VAL A 91 2.03 -4.67 12.58
CA VAL A 91 2.99 -5.78 12.61
C VAL A 91 2.65 -6.76 13.74
N LYS A 92 2.41 -6.25 14.96
CA LYS A 92 2.04 -7.07 16.11
C LYS A 92 0.73 -7.82 15.89
N ASN A 93 -0.23 -7.20 15.21
CA ASN A 93 -1.48 -7.88 14.86
C ASN A 93 -1.21 -9.01 13.87
N GLN A 94 -0.41 -8.78 12.81
CA GLN A 94 -0.05 -9.83 11.86
C GLN A 94 0.60 -11.06 12.52
N GLU A 95 1.48 -10.88 13.49
CA GLU A 95 2.08 -11.98 14.25
C GLU A 95 1.01 -12.82 14.98
N ARG A 96 -0.06 -12.18 15.49
CA ARG A 96 -1.19 -12.89 16.14
C ARG A 96 -2.01 -13.71 15.14
N TRP A 97 -2.22 -13.20 13.93
CA TRP A 97 -2.97 -13.92 12.88
C TRP A 97 -2.20 -15.09 12.26
N GLN A 98 -0.88 -15.20 12.50
CA GLN A 98 -0.09 -16.37 12.10
C GLN A 98 -0.36 -17.62 12.97
N GLY A 99 -1.11 -17.48 14.07
CA GLY A 99 -1.48 -18.58 14.97
C GLY A 99 -2.76 -19.30 14.54
N ALA A 100 -2.63 -20.52 13.98
CA ALA A 100 -3.48 -21.72 14.19
C ALA A 100 -3.46 -22.70 12.99
N ARG A 101 -3.15 -22.26 11.75
CA ARG A 101 -3.22 -23.13 10.55
C ARG A 101 -2.04 -23.04 9.58
N VAL A 102 -0.97 -22.32 9.91
CA VAL A 102 0.19 -22.18 9.02
C VAL A 102 1.20 -23.28 9.36
N ARG A 103 1.56 -24.12 8.37
CA ARG A 103 2.54 -25.21 8.50
C ARG A 103 3.81 -24.70 9.20
N LYS A 104 4.37 -25.52 10.10
CA LYS A 104 5.59 -25.32 10.91
C LYS A 104 6.90 -25.18 10.09
N GLU A 105 6.84 -24.71 8.85
CA GLU A 105 8.04 -24.33 8.11
C GLU A 105 8.19 -22.81 8.29
N VAL A 106 9.12 -22.44 9.17
CA VAL A 106 9.58 -21.09 9.53
C VAL A 106 8.76 -19.96 8.88
N PRO A 107 7.92 -19.22 9.61
CA PRO A 107 7.21 -18.08 9.04
C PRO A 107 8.25 -17.07 8.57
N ARG A 108 8.61 -17.11 7.29
CA ARG A 108 9.47 -16.10 6.67
C ARG A 108 8.73 -14.79 6.82
N LYS A 109 9.25 -13.91 7.67
CA LYS A 109 8.77 -12.53 7.77
C LYS A 109 8.77 -11.98 6.35
N ARG A 110 7.59 -11.61 5.86
CA ARG A 110 7.49 -11.05 4.52
C ARG A 110 8.17 -9.69 4.55
N PRO A 111 9.04 -9.39 3.57
CA PRO A 111 9.60 -8.05 3.49
C PRO A 111 8.47 -7.05 3.32
N TRP A 112 8.71 -5.84 3.77
CA TRP A 112 7.85 -4.71 3.55
C TRP A 112 8.36 -3.86 2.39
N MET A 113 7.47 -3.05 1.86
CA MET A 113 7.78 -2.08 0.82
C MET A 113 7.28 -0.70 1.22
N ALA A 114 8.06 0.31 0.86
CA ALA A 114 7.67 1.71 0.83
C ALA A 114 7.64 2.17 -0.63
N LEU A 115 6.54 2.81 -1.03
CA LEU A 115 6.38 3.52 -2.28
C LEU A 115 6.42 5.01 -1.96
N GLU A 116 7.47 5.70 -2.38
CA GLU A 116 7.50 7.15 -2.43
C GLU A 116 6.70 7.60 -3.65
N LEU A 117 5.77 8.51 -3.43
CA LEU A 117 4.77 8.92 -4.41
C LEU A 117 4.96 10.39 -4.76
N GLU A 118 4.66 10.72 -6.00
CA GLU A 118 4.53 12.09 -6.50
C GLU A 118 3.21 12.24 -7.26
N ASP A 119 2.83 13.48 -7.56
CA ASP A 119 1.58 13.80 -8.27
C ASP A 119 0.34 13.13 -7.67
N VAL A 120 0.23 13.11 -6.34
CA VAL A 120 -0.93 12.57 -5.64
C VAL A 120 -2.17 13.38 -6.01
N ARG A 121 -3.15 12.72 -6.63
CA ARG A 121 -4.40 13.32 -7.10
C ARG A 121 -5.60 12.54 -6.59
N LYS A 122 -6.57 13.26 -6.02
CA LYS A 122 -7.88 12.73 -5.67
C LYS A 122 -8.81 12.80 -6.88
N TYR A 123 -9.65 11.80 -7.07
CA TYR A 123 -10.73 11.87 -8.06
C TYR A 123 -11.92 12.66 -7.52
N ASP A 124 -12.67 13.30 -8.42
CA ASP A 124 -13.90 14.02 -8.06
C ASP A 124 -14.97 13.10 -7.49
N SER A 125 -15.01 11.86 -7.97
CA SER A 125 -15.89 10.81 -7.47
C SER A 125 -15.18 9.47 -7.36
N VAL A 126 -15.64 8.65 -6.39
CA VAL A 126 -15.11 7.29 -6.20
C VAL A 126 -15.60 6.38 -7.33
N LYS A 127 -14.67 5.79 -8.07
CA LYS A 127 -14.98 4.90 -9.20
C LYS A 127 -15.02 3.44 -8.75
N LYS A 128 -16.12 2.72 -9.03
CA LYS A 128 -16.21 1.29 -8.69
C LYS A 128 -15.26 0.47 -9.57
N PRO A 129 -14.49 -0.47 -9.00
CA PRO A 129 -13.63 -1.32 -9.79
C PRO A 129 -14.47 -2.37 -10.54
N GLU A 130 -14.06 -2.75 -11.75
CA GLU A 130 -14.71 -3.83 -12.48
C GLU A 130 -14.56 -5.19 -11.79
N ARG A 131 -13.48 -5.37 -11.01
CA ARG A 131 -13.23 -6.58 -10.22
C ARG A 131 -12.77 -6.21 -8.82
N PHE A 132 -13.08 -7.08 -7.87
CA PHE A 132 -12.66 -6.93 -6.49
C PHE A 132 -11.13 -6.78 -6.36
N VAL A 133 -10.70 -5.86 -5.49
CA VAL A 133 -9.29 -5.66 -5.13
C VAL A 133 -9.00 -6.41 -3.83
N PRO A 134 -8.21 -7.48 -3.85
CA PRO A 134 -7.90 -8.24 -2.64
C PRO A 134 -6.95 -7.47 -1.71
N VAL A 135 -6.82 -7.92 -0.46
CA VAL A 135 -5.90 -7.32 0.54
C VAL A 135 -4.45 -7.24 0.04
N GLY A 136 -4.03 -8.23 -0.76
CA GLY A 136 -2.72 -8.24 -1.41
C GLY A 136 -2.53 -7.19 -2.51
N GLY A 137 -3.61 -6.56 -2.98
CA GLY A 137 -3.65 -5.69 -4.14
C GLY A 137 -3.66 -6.41 -5.48
N ARG A 138 -3.59 -5.62 -6.54
CA ARG A 138 -3.65 -6.11 -7.92
C ARG A 138 -2.85 -5.20 -8.85
N TYR A 139 -2.19 -5.79 -9.84
CA TYR A 139 -1.66 -5.03 -10.97
C TYR A 139 -2.79 -4.46 -11.82
N LEU A 140 -2.61 -3.23 -12.26
CA LEU A 140 -3.41 -2.59 -13.29
C LEU A 140 -2.75 -2.87 -14.63
N ARG A 141 -3.58 -3.08 -15.64
CA ARG A 141 -3.15 -3.45 -16.99
C ARG A 141 -4.00 -2.68 -17.99
N GLU A 142 -3.37 -2.28 -19.09
CA GLU A 142 -4.02 -1.72 -20.29
C GLU A 142 -4.10 -2.75 -21.42
#